data_AF-A0AAU4CJF3-F1
#
_entry.id   AF-A0AAU4CJF3-F1
#
_cell.length_a   1.000
_cell.length_b   1.000
_cell.length_c   1.000
_cell.angle_alpha   90.00
_cell.angle_beta   90.00
_cell.angle_gamma   90.00
#
_symmetry.space_group_name_H-M   'P 1'
#
loop_
_entity.id
_entity.type
_entity.pdbx_description
1 polymer ?
#
loop_
_entity_poly.entity_id
_entity_poly.type
_entity_poly.pdbx_seq_one_letter_code
_entity_poly.pdbx_strand_id
1 'polypeptide(L)'
;MKLSLLRNGLRQSGGRRAAYVASAVVTLLFAALQLLGLIALRGHDHAVSLVVLLVAVLGLGWAVMPLFFPSGDETLDPTRLVMLPLRPRPLVRALLAASLVGIGPLFTLLLLVGSVISVAHGAAAWTVGVLAVPLALLVCVAFARAVAAANIRLLSSRKGRDLAVLSGLVVAIGAQAVNFGAQRLGTSGLGQLEPVGEVLRWLPPASALGAVDSVSEGAYGVAVAQLAVSGAALVLLVTAWSRSLTRLMTAPDGSTLQAAEPAARERRRSAGLARLLPGGRTGTVMERTLRYIWRDPKTKAAWVTSLAIGLIVPVFNALQGTGSIYFACFAAGMLGIQMYNQFGQDTSAFWMVAMTISSRRDAYDELRARALALLVITLPYATLVTVLTTAMLGDWPKLPEALGLSFALLGAMLATGAWTSARFPYSIPQEGYKNVAPGQAGLAWIAIFGGMVSAALLCAPVLAVTIWLHVTEGGDAWTWLLLPGGTAYGAAVTLLGLRLAAPRTASRLPEILTAVSKG
;
A
#
# COMPACT_ATOMS: atom_id res chain seq x y z
N MET A 1 9.39 19.52 -20.10
CA MET A 1 8.32 18.51 -20.27
C MET A 1 7.54 18.20 -18.99
N LYS A 2 8.18 17.78 -17.87
CA LYS A 2 7.44 17.50 -16.62
C LYS A 2 6.68 18.73 -16.07
N LEU A 3 7.32 19.89 -16.06
CA LEU A 3 6.67 21.16 -15.67
C LEU A 3 5.51 21.56 -16.58
N SER A 4 5.60 21.32 -17.89
CA SER A 4 4.52 21.60 -18.83
C SER A 4 3.35 20.63 -18.69
N LEU A 5 3.61 19.35 -18.39
CA LEU A 5 2.59 18.36 -18.06
C LEU A 5 1.87 18.68 -16.74
N LEU A 6 2.61 19.09 -15.70
CA LEU A 6 2.02 19.55 -14.45
C LEU A 6 1.16 20.80 -14.67
N ARG A 7 1.68 21.79 -15.41
CA ARG A 7 0.94 23.03 -15.74
C ARG A 7 -0.33 22.77 -16.53
N ASN A 8 -0.28 21.90 -17.54
CA ASN A 8 -1.46 21.54 -18.34
C ASN A 8 -2.44 20.67 -17.54
N GLY A 9 -1.92 19.81 -16.66
CA GLY A 9 -2.74 19.00 -15.77
C GLY A 9 -3.54 19.85 -14.76
N LEU A 10 -2.93 20.91 -14.24
CA LEU A 10 -3.58 21.87 -13.34
C LEU A 10 -4.58 22.80 -14.05
N ARG A 11 -4.48 22.95 -15.38
CA ARG A 11 -5.41 23.74 -16.19
C ARG A 11 -6.70 23.01 -16.55
N GLN A 12 -6.69 21.68 -16.62
CA GLN A 12 -7.82 20.89 -17.11
C GLN A 12 -8.94 20.63 -16.07
N SER A 13 -8.67 20.74 -14.76
CA SER A 13 -9.75 20.62 -13.75
C SER A 13 -9.48 21.43 -12.48
N GLY A 14 -10.45 22.27 -12.10
CA GLY A 14 -10.37 23.12 -10.90
C GLY A 14 -10.23 22.30 -9.61
N GLY A 15 -10.90 21.15 -9.52
CA GLY A 15 -10.80 20.24 -8.37
C GLY A 15 -9.41 19.61 -8.21
N ARG A 16 -8.75 19.17 -9.30
CA ARG A 16 -7.38 18.63 -9.24
C ARG A 16 -6.38 19.71 -8.86
N ARG A 17 -6.60 20.95 -9.32
CA ARG A 17 -5.79 22.10 -8.93
C ARG A 17 -5.93 22.40 -7.44
N ALA A 18 -7.15 22.44 -6.92
CA ALA A 18 -7.39 22.67 -5.49
C ALA A 18 -6.78 21.58 -4.62
N ALA A 19 -6.98 20.29 -4.96
CA ALA A 19 -6.40 19.17 -4.22
C ALA A 19 -4.86 19.16 -4.26
N TYR A 20 -4.25 19.47 -5.41
CA TYR A 20 -2.80 19.56 -5.55
C TYR A 20 -2.22 20.74 -4.76
N VAL A 21 -2.86 21.91 -4.81
CA VAL A 21 -2.42 23.09 -4.05
C VAL A 21 -2.58 22.84 -2.55
N ALA A 22 -3.72 22.30 -2.11
CA ALA A 22 -3.95 21.97 -0.72
C ALA A 22 -2.94 20.95 -0.20
N SER A 23 -2.68 19.86 -0.93
CA SER A 23 -1.67 18.88 -0.52
C SER A 23 -0.26 19.47 -0.52
N ALA A 24 0.11 20.28 -1.52
CA ALA A 24 1.39 20.97 -1.55
C ALA A 24 1.56 21.92 -0.35
N VAL A 25 0.54 22.71 -0.01
CA VAL A 25 0.56 23.64 1.12
C VAL A 25 0.67 22.88 2.44
N VAL A 26 -0.15 21.85 2.66
CA VAL A 26 -0.09 21.04 3.89
C VAL A 26 1.27 20.35 4.03
N THR A 27 1.79 19.75 2.96
CA THR A 27 3.13 19.12 2.98
C THR A 27 4.22 20.15 3.25
N LEU A 28 4.15 21.35 2.67
CA LEU A 28 5.12 22.43 2.91
C LEU A 28 5.05 22.96 4.34
N LEU A 29 3.86 23.16 4.89
CA LEU A 29 3.67 23.57 6.28
C LEU A 29 4.25 22.53 7.24
N PHE A 30 3.97 21.25 7.00
CA PHE A 30 4.55 20.17 7.79
C PHE A 30 6.07 20.11 7.65
N ALA A 31 6.62 20.28 6.44
CA ALA A 31 8.06 20.36 6.22
C ALA A 31 8.70 21.54 6.96
N ALA A 32 8.05 22.70 6.94
CA ALA A 32 8.52 23.91 7.61
C ALA A 32 8.52 23.75 9.14
N LEU A 33 7.48 23.13 9.70
CA LEU A 33 7.42 22.82 11.13
C LEU A 33 8.54 21.86 11.54
N GLN A 34 8.79 20.81 10.75
CA GLN A 34 9.88 19.86 11.02
C GLN A 34 11.25 20.51 10.88
N LEU A 35 11.45 21.37 9.87
CA LEU A 35 12.66 22.16 9.70
C LEU A 35 12.90 23.07 10.92
N LEU A 36 11.87 23.78 11.39
CA LEU A 36 11.96 24.62 12.59
C LEU A 36 12.30 23.78 13.83
N GLY A 37 11.69 22.60 13.97
CA GLY A 37 12.02 21.65 15.03
C GLY A 37 13.48 21.21 15.01
N LEU A 38 14.03 20.90 13.83
CA LEU A 38 15.44 20.54 13.65
C LEU A 38 16.38 21.71 13.95
N ILE A 39 16.01 22.94 13.58
CA ILE A 39 16.78 24.13 13.92
C ILE A 39 16.79 24.35 15.44
N ALA A 40 15.65 24.19 16.10
CA ALA A 40 15.54 24.32 17.56
C ALA A 40 16.30 23.22 18.31
N LEU A 41 16.52 22.07 17.68
CA LEU A 41 17.29 20.95 18.21
C LEU A 41 18.79 21.23 18.29
N ARG A 42 19.28 22.24 17.57
CA ARG A 42 20.71 22.59 17.52
C ARG A 42 21.24 22.90 18.93
N GLY A 43 22.36 22.29 19.29
CA GLY A 43 22.99 22.46 20.61
C GLY A 43 22.44 21.55 21.72
N HIS A 44 21.52 20.63 21.41
CA HIS A 44 21.11 19.56 22.34
C HIS A 44 21.95 18.29 22.11
N ASP A 45 22.32 17.60 23.18
CA ASP A 45 23.21 16.43 23.15
C ASP A 45 22.69 15.28 22.25
N HIS A 46 21.38 15.21 22.01
CA HIS A 46 20.75 14.10 21.28
C HIS A 46 20.38 14.44 19.83
N ALA A 47 20.80 15.63 19.34
CA ALA A 47 20.45 16.11 18.01
C ALA A 47 20.95 15.19 16.89
N VAL A 48 22.16 14.65 17.04
CA VAL A 48 22.81 13.76 16.07
C VAL A 48 22.03 12.46 15.90
N SER A 49 21.73 11.77 17.01
CA SER A 49 20.98 10.50 17.01
C SER A 49 19.60 10.65 16.37
N LEU A 50 18.91 11.76 16.65
CA LEU A 50 17.62 12.09 16.08
C LEU A 50 17.69 12.35 14.57
N VAL A 51 18.71 13.08 14.12
CA VAL A 51 18.94 13.37 12.70
C VAL A 51 19.29 12.10 11.92
N VAL A 52 20.20 11.27 12.43
CA VAL A 52 20.58 10.01 11.79
C VAL A 52 19.38 9.07 11.65
N LEU A 53 18.56 8.94 12.71
CA LEU A 53 17.35 8.14 12.69
C LEU A 53 16.34 8.69 11.67
N LEU A 54 16.07 10.01 11.70
CA LEU A 54 15.16 10.66 10.77
C LEU A 54 15.55 10.42 9.31
N VAL A 55 16.84 10.57 8.98
CA VAL A 55 17.34 10.41 7.61
C VAL A 55 17.31 8.95 7.16
N ALA A 56 17.57 8.00 8.07
CA ALA A 56 17.42 6.58 7.78
C ALA A 56 15.95 6.19 7.53
N VAL A 57 15.03 6.68 8.36
CA VAL A 57 13.57 6.53 8.19
C VAL A 57 13.12 7.13 6.85
N LEU A 58 13.65 8.31 6.50
CA LEU A 58 13.36 8.98 5.23
C LEU A 58 13.84 8.14 4.04
N GLY A 59 15.06 7.59 4.11
CA GLY A 59 15.60 6.69 3.09
C GLY A 59 14.77 5.42 2.92
N LEU A 60 14.37 4.79 4.03
CA LEU A 60 13.46 3.65 4.04
C LEU A 60 12.09 4.01 3.43
N GLY A 61 11.53 5.16 3.80
CA GLY A 61 10.27 5.66 3.24
C GLY A 61 10.33 5.81 1.72
N TRP A 62 11.44 6.34 1.18
CA TRP A 62 11.67 6.44 -0.27
C TRP A 62 11.83 5.09 -0.96
N ALA A 63 12.48 4.11 -0.32
CA ALA A 63 12.56 2.75 -0.85
C ALA A 63 11.20 2.04 -0.86
N VAL A 64 10.38 2.27 0.18
CA VAL A 64 9.11 1.56 0.40
C VAL A 64 7.94 2.17 -0.37
N MET A 65 7.85 3.50 -0.47
CA MET A 65 6.72 4.20 -1.09
C MET A 65 6.30 3.67 -2.48
N PRO A 66 7.23 3.42 -3.43
CA PRO A 66 6.88 2.91 -4.76
C PRO A 66 6.29 1.50 -4.77
N LEU A 67 6.43 0.73 -3.69
CA LEU A 67 5.85 -0.61 -3.57
C LEU A 67 4.34 -0.55 -3.30
N PHE A 68 3.88 0.46 -2.56
CA PHE A 68 2.46 0.71 -2.30
C PHE A 68 1.79 1.56 -3.38
N PHE A 69 2.52 2.55 -3.90
CA PHE A 69 2.01 3.52 -4.87
C PHE A 69 2.83 3.48 -6.16
N PRO A 70 2.77 2.39 -6.94
CA PRO A 70 3.46 2.30 -8.23
C PRO A 70 3.04 3.38 -9.23
N SER A 71 1.95 4.10 -8.97
CA SER A 71 1.35 5.17 -9.77
C SER A 71 1.84 6.60 -9.46
N GLY A 72 2.81 6.79 -8.54
CA GLY A 72 3.15 8.11 -8.01
C GLY A 72 3.72 9.16 -8.99
N ASP A 73 4.26 8.76 -10.14
CA ASP A 73 4.79 9.70 -11.15
C ASP A 73 4.19 9.40 -12.54
N GLU A 74 2.90 9.74 -12.69
CA GLU A 74 2.12 9.60 -13.93
C GLU A 74 2.75 10.29 -15.16
N THR A 75 3.72 11.18 -14.94
CA THR A 75 4.26 12.07 -15.99
C THR A 75 5.30 11.41 -16.91
N LEU A 76 5.96 10.34 -16.48
CA LEU A 76 7.09 9.73 -17.21
C LEU A 76 7.11 8.20 -17.01
N ASP A 77 6.13 7.53 -17.61
CA ASP A 77 6.05 6.06 -17.66
C ASP A 77 7.06 5.53 -18.69
N PRO A 78 8.15 4.85 -18.28
CA PRO A 78 9.21 4.39 -19.19
C PRO A 78 8.68 3.42 -20.24
N THR A 79 7.64 2.66 -19.90
CA THR A 79 6.96 1.69 -20.79
C THR A 79 6.33 2.38 -22.00
N ARG A 80 5.88 3.63 -21.87
CA ARG A 80 5.33 4.43 -22.99
C ARG A 80 6.41 5.04 -23.88
N LEU A 81 7.63 5.15 -23.36
CA LEU A 81 8.78 5.67 -24.09
C LEU A 81 9.55 4.55 -24.82
N VAL A 82 9.20 3.27 -24.60
CA VAL A 82 9.80 2.10 -25.30
C VAL A 82 9.47 2.10 -26.79
N MET A 83 8.32 2.65 -27.20
CA MET A 83 7.99 2.82 -28.63
C MET A 83 8.89 3.82 -29.35
N LEU A 84 9.66 4.64 -28.61
CA LEU A 84 10.63 5.56 -29.18
C LEU A 84 12.03 4.93 -29.11
N PRO A 85 12.87 5.06 -30.15
CA PRO A 85 14.22 4.51 -30.17
C PRO A 85 15.18 5.32 -29.28
N LEU A 86 14.97 5.28 -27.96
CA LEU A 86 15.73 6.02 -26.97
C LEU A 86 16.84 5.17 -26.38
N ARG A 87 18.04 5.75 -26.30
CA ARG A 87 19.18 5.10 -25.63
C ARG A 87 18.93 5.06 -24.10
N PRO A 88 19.23 3.95 -23.40
CA PRO A 88 18.94 3.81 -21.96
C PRO A 88 19.63 4.83 -21.06
N ARG A 89 20.88 5.23 -21.39
CA ARG A 89 21.68 6.15 -20.56
C ARG A 89 21.12 7.59 -20.50
N PRO A 90 20.73 8.21 -21.63
CA PRO A 90 20.00 9.47 -21.62
C PRO A 90 18.66 9.39 -20.88
N LEU A 91 17.93 8.28 -21.02
CA LEU A 91 16.63 8.09 -20.38
C LEU A 91 16.75 8.08 -18.85
N VAL A 92 17.72 7.35 -18.30
CA VAL A 92 17.98 7.32 -16.84
C VAL A 92 18.30 8.72 -16.31
N ARG A 93 19.15 9.49 -17.01
CA ARG A 93 19.49 10.87 -16.60
C ARG A 93 18.28 11.80 -16.65
N ALA A 94 17.49 11.72 -17.72
CA ALA A 94 16.28 12.53 -17.89
C ALA A 94 15.21 12.19 -16.83
N LEU A 95 15.02 10.90 -16.55
CA LEU A 95 14.11 10.43 -15.51
C LEU A 95 14.58 10.84 -14.11
N LEU A 96 15.88 10.78 -13.83
CA LEU A 96 16.43 11.20 -12.55
C LEU A 96 16.28 12.71 -12.34
N ALA A 97 16.64 13.52 -13.34
CA ALA A 97 16.44 14.97 -13.32
C ALA A 97 14.96 15.34 -13.17
N ALA A 98 14.06 14.62 -13.85
CA ALA A 98 12.63 14.83 -13.69
C ALA A 98 12.10 14.37 -12.32
N SER A 99 12.70 13.33 -11.73
CA SER A 99 12.32 12.83 -10.40
C SER A 99 12.63 13.82 -9.29
N LEU A 100 13.67 14.65 -9.46
CA LEU A 100 14.02 15.73 -8.53
C LEU A 100 13.00 16.89 -8.54
N VAL A 101 12.16 16.98 -9.58
CA VAL A 101 11.12 18.01 -9.68
C VAL A 101 9.80 17.43 -9.16
N GLY A 102 9.47 17.73 -7.91
CA GLY A 102 8.21 17.34 -7.27
C GLY A 102 8.12 17.75 -5.81
N ILE A 103 6.94 17.53 -5.20
CA ILE A 103 6.70 17.84 -3.78
C ILE A 103 7.56 16.95 -2.86
N GLY A 104 7.68 15.65 -3.18
CA GLY A 104 8.48 14.70 -2.39
C GLY A 104 9.97 15.07 -2.27
N PRO A 105 10.69 15.31 -3.38
CA PRO A 105 12.09 15.76 -3.32
C PRO A 105 12.27 17.10 -2.59
N LEU A 106 11.33 18.04 -2.75
CA LEU A 106 11.35 19.32 -2.04
C LEU A 106 11.20 19.13 -0.52
N PHE A 107 10.25 18.28 -0.09
CA PHE A 107 10.08 17.91 1.31
C PHE A 107 11.35 17.26 1.88
N THR A 108 11.95 16.34 1.14
CA THR A 108 13.18 15.62 1.51
C THR A 108 14.36 16.59 1.61
N LEU A 109 14.48 17.53 0.67
CA LEU A 109 15.51 18.56 0.68
C LEU A 109 15.40 19.45 1.92
N LEU A 110 14.19 19.91 2.27
CA LEU A 110 13.97 20.73 3.46
C LEU A 110 14.39 20.00 4.75
N LEU A 111 14.04 18.73 4.87
CA LEU A 111 14.47 17.91 6.01
C LEU A 111 16.00 17.75 6.06
N LEU A 112 16.64 17.41 4.93
CA LEU A 112 18.10 17.23 4.87
C LEU A 112 18.85 18.53 5.19
N VAL A 113 18.35 19.68 4.73
CA VAL A 113 18.90 20.99 5.06
C VAL A 113 18.75 21.26 6.56
N GLY A 114 17.57 21.02 7.14
CA GLY A 114 17.34 21.13 8.58
C GLY A 114 18.28 20.23 9.40
N SER A 115 18.51 19.01 8.92
CA SER A 115 19.44 18.05 9.52
C SER A 115 20.89 18.56 9.53
N VAL A 116 21.36 19.15 8.42
CA VAL A 116 22.69 19.78 8.38
C VAL A 116 22.77 20.96 9.35
N ILE A 117 21.76 21.83 9.38
CA ILE A 117 21.74 22.99 10.27
C ILE A 117 21.82 22.56 11.75
N SER A 118 21.14 21.47 12.10
CA SER A 118 21.13 20.94 13.46
C SER A 118 22.47 20.40 13.94
N VAL A 119 23.30 19.88 13.01
CA VAL A 119 24.49 19.06 13.35
C VAL A 119 25.81 19.72 12.94
N ALA A 120 25.80 20.65 11.97
CA ALA A 120 27.01 21.29 11.48
C ALA A 120 27.57 22.32 12.47
N HIS A 121 28.78 22.04 12.97
CA HIS A 121 29.57 22.95 13.78
C HIS A 121 30.91 23.24 13.08
N GLY A 122 31.18 24.51 12.78
CA GLY A 122 32.41 24.95 12.10
C GLY A 122 32.33 24.96 10.56
N ALA A 123 33.25 25.69 9.92
CA ALA A 123 33.22 25.94 8.46
C ALA A 123 33.40 24.66 7.63
N ALA A 124 34.21 23.71 8.10
CA ALA A 124 34.42 22.43 7.42
C ALA A 124 33.16 21.54 7.42
N ALA A 125 32.36 21.57 8.49
CA ALA A 125 31.10 20.82 8.52
C ALA A 125 30.08 21.39 7.53
N TRP A 126 30.04 22.71 7.36
CA TRP A 126 29.20 23.37 6.36
C TRP A 126 29.58 23.02 4.92
N THR A 127 30.88 22.97 4.60
CA THR A 127 31.32 22.58 3.25
C THR A 127 30.96 21.13 2.95
N VAL A 128 31.10 20.22 3.93
CA VAL A 128 30.65 18.84 3.80
C VAL A 128 29.12 18.75 3.70
N GLY A 129 28.38 19.56 4.45
CA GLY A 129 26.92 19.65 4.39
C GLY A 129 26.40 19.99 2.99
N VAL A 130 27.07 20.90 2.28
CA VAL A 130 26.74 21.26 0.89
C VAL A 130 26.86 20.06 -0.06
N LEU A 131 27.76 19.12 0.21
CA LEU A 131 27.93 17.88 -0.57
C LEU A 131 27.02 16.75 -0.09
N ALA A 132 26.81 16.65 1.23
CA ALA A 132 26.02 15.61 1.87
C ALA A 132 24.53 15.68 1.50
N VAL A 133 23.95 16.89 1.47
CA VAL A 133 22.53 17.10 1.14
C VAL A 133 22.16 16.58 -0.26
N PRO A 134 22.84 17.01 -1.35
CA PRO A 134 22.52 16.50 -2.69
C PRO A 134 22.83 15.00 -2.81
N LEU A 135 23.89 14.49 -2.17
CA LEU A 135 24.21 13.07 -2.19
C LEU A 135 23.09 12.24 -1.54
N ALA A 136 22.66 12.61 -0.33
CA ALA A 136 21.56 11.96 0.39
C ALA A 136 20.25 11.99 -0.40
N LEU A 137 19.92 13.16 -0.98
CA LEU A 137 18.73 13.32 -1.82
C LEU A 137 18.78 12.41 -3.05
N LEU A 138 19.93 12.35 -3.72
CA LEU A 138 20.12 11.48 -4.88
C LEU A 138 20.00 10.00 -4.50
N VAL A 139 20.53 9.58 -3.35
CA VAL A 139 20.37 8.21 -2.83
C VAL A 139 18.90 7.90 -2.57
N CYS A 140 18.14 8.79 -1.92
CA CYS A 140 16.69 8.62 -1.71
C CYS A 140 15.92 8.42 -3.03
N VAL A 141 16.16 9.30 -4.00
CA VAL A 141 15.49 9.23 -5.31
C VAL A 141 15.91 7.99 -6.09
N ALA A 142 17.20 7.62 -6.03
CA ALA A 142 17.72 6.40 -6.66
C ALA A 142 17.13 5.14 -6.02
N PHE A 143 16.94 5.11 -4.70
CA PHE A 143 16.24 4.02 -4.00
C PHE A 143 14.83 3.84 -4.56
N ALA A 144 14.03 4.90 -4.62
CA ALA A 144 12.67 4.78 -5.14
C ALA A 144 12.63 4.25 -6.56
N ARG A 145 13.51 4.73 -7.44
CA ARG A 145 13.55 4.30 -8.84
C ARG A 145 14.07 2.88 -9.02
N ALA A 146 15.11 2.50 -8.28
CA ALA A 146 15.66 1.14 -8.31
C ALA A 146 14.64 0.13 -7.78
N VAL A 147 13.97 0.44 -6.67
CA VAL A 147 12.93 -0.41 -6.10
C VAL A 147 11.71 -0.49 -7.01
N ALA A 148 11.23 0.63 -7.57
CA ALA A 148 10.13 0.62 -8.54
C ALA A 148 10.46 -0.27 -9.76
N ALA A 149 11.66 -0.13 -10.32
CA ALA A 149 12.09 -0.95 -11.46
C ALA A 149 12.27 -2.43 -11.10
N ALA A 150 12.79 -2.72 -9.90
CA ALA A 150 12.91 -4.09 -9.40
C ALA A 150 11.52 -4.72 -9.19
N ASN A 151 10.59 -3.98 -8.59
CA ASN A 151 9.21 -4.44 -8.36
C ASN A 151 8.51 -4.81 -9.67
N ILE A 152 8.63 -3.95 -10.69
CA ILE A 152 8.13 -4.20 -12.04
C ILE A 152 8.70 -5.52 -12.61
N ARG A 153 10.00 -5.78 -12.47
CA ARG A 153 10.64 -7.02 -12.95
C ARG A 153 10.25 -8.26 -12.16
N LEU A 154 10.07 -8.12 -10.85
CA LEU A 154 9.66 -9.21 -9.97
C LEU A 154 8.24 -9.64 -10.33
N LEU A 155 7.35 -8.68 -10.55
CA LEU A 155 5.97 -8.94 -10.93
C LEU A 155 5.80 -9.38 -12.40
N SER A 156 6.80 -9.16 -13.27
CA SER A 156 6.78 -9.62 -14.68
C SER A 156 7.31 -11.05 -14.86
N SER A 157 7.95 -11.62 -13.84
CA SER A 157 8.57 -12.95 -13.89
C SER A 157 7.80 -13.99 -13.07
N ARG A 158 7.61 -15.20 -13.62
CA ARG A 158 6.93 -16.31 -12.91
C ARG A 158 7.57 -16.64 -11.55
N LYS A 159 8.91 -16.51 -11.44
CA LYS A 159 9.67 -16.71 -10.19
C LYS A 159 9.77 -15.45 -9.31
N GLY A 160 9.64 -14.26 -9.89
CA GLY A 160 9.68 -13.00 -9.13
C GLY A 160 8.39 -12.73 -8.35
N ARG A 161 7.29 -13.40 -8.72
CA ARG A 161 5.98 -13.32 -8.05
C ARG A 161 6.02 -13.77 -6.58
N ASP A 162 6.81 -14.78 -6.23
CA ASP A 162 6.98 -15.21 -4.83
C ASP A 162 7.88 -14.24 -4.05
N LEU A 163 8.72 -13.48 -4.74
CA LEU A 163 9.61 -12.49 -4.13
C LEU A 163 8.93 -11.11 -4.00
N ALA A 164 7.89 -10.82 -4.80
CA ALA A 164 7.01 -9.67 -4.58
C ALA A 164 6.23 -9.80 -3.25
N VAL A 165 5.87 -11.02 -2.85
CA VAL A 165 5.33 -11.32 -1.52
C VAL A 165 6.32 -10.94 -0.43
N LEU A 166 7.59 -11.31 -0.64
CA LEU A 166 8.70 -10.93 0.25
C LEU A 166 8.87 -9.40 0.32
N SER A 167 8.67 -8.71 -0.80
CA SER A 167 8.76 -7.24 -0.83
C SER A 167 7.66 -6.57 0.00
N GLY A 168 6.42 -7.07 -0.04
CA GLY A 168 5.33 -6.59 0.82
C GLY A 168 5.57 -6.86 2.31
N LEU A 169 6.18 -7.99 2.64
CA LEU A 169 6.58 -8.36 4.01
C LEU A 169 7.71 -7.45 4.54
N VAL A 170 8.79 -7.27 3.76
CA VAL A 170 9.90 -6.37 4.11
C VAL A 170 9.42 -4.94 4.28
N VAL A 171 8.46 -4.52 3.46
CA VAL A 171 7.80 -3.21 3.51
C VAL A 171 6.97 -3.03 4.77
N ALA A 172 6.14 -4.02 5.13
CA ALA A 172 5.33 -3.96 6.34
C ALA A 172 6.23 -3.89 7.58
N ILE A 173 7.31 -4.69 7.60
CA ILE A 173 8.34 -4.64 8.66
C ILE A 173 9.01 -3.26 8.70
N GLY A 174 9.35 -2.68 7.54
CA GLY A 174 9.95 -1.34 7.45
C GLY A 174 9.03 -0.24 7.97
N ALA A 175 7.75 -0.24 7.56
CA ALA A 175 6.77 0.72 8.05
C ALA A 175 6.53 0.60 9.57
N GLN A 176 6.56 -0.63 10.09
CA GLN A 176 6.41 -0.89 11.52
C GLN A 176 7.66 -0.47 12.31
N ALA A 177 8.87 -0.65 11.75
CA ALA A 177 10.12 -0.17 12.34
C ALA A 177 10.16 1.37 12.43
N VAL A 178 9.63 2.07 11.42
CA VAL A 178 9.46 3.53 11.45
C VAL A 178 8.46 3.94 12.53
N ASN A 179 7.31 3.25 12.61
CA ASN A 179 6.30 3.51 13.64
C ASN A 179 6.86 3.28 15.05
N PHE A 180 7.64 2.22 15.24
CA PHE A 180 8.36 1.92 16.48
C PHE A 180 9.36 3.02 16.86
N GLY A 181 10.16 3.50 15.91
CA GLY A 181 11.09 4.61 16.14
C GLY A 181 10.37 5.88 16.61
N ALA A 182 9.23 6.21 16.00
CA ALA A 182 8.41 7.35 16.40
C ALA A 182 7.77 7.19 17.78
N GLN A 183 7.27 5.99 18.14
CA GLN A 183 6.66 5.72 19.45
C GLN A 183 7.70 5.70 20.58
N ARG A 184 8.88 5.12 20.35
CA ARG A 184 9.97 5.10 21.31
C ARG A 184 10.54 6.49 21.59
N LEU A 185 10.63 7.34 20.57
CA LEU A 185 10.95 8.76 20.71
C LEU A 185 10.01 9.47 21.71
N GLY A 186 8.72 9.13 21.69
CA GLY A 186 7.71 9.75 22.54
C GLY A 186 7.66 9.22 23.98
N THR A 187 8.27 8.07 24.28
CA THR A 187 8.03 7.34 25.54
C THR A 187 9.27 6.98 26.35
N SER A 188 10.43 6.75 25.74
CA SER A 188 11.55 6.05 26.41
C SER A 188 12.78 6.91 26.73
N GLY A 189 12.72 8.23 26.50
CA GLY A 189 13.88 9.10 26.66
C GLY A 189 14.95 8.88 25.57
N LEU A 190 15.64 9.94 25.18
CA LEU A 190 16.48 9.96 23.98
C LEU A 190 17.78 9.12 24.10
N GLY A 191 18.20 8.74 25.31
CA GLY A 191 19.47 8.04 25.58
C GLY A 191 19.55 6.59 25.11
N GLN A 192 18.43 5.90 24.87
CA GLN A 192 18.45 4.52 24.33
C GLN A 192 18.71 4.44 22.82
N LEU A 193 18.71 5.59 22.13
CA LEU A 193 18.87 5.67 20.66
C LEU A 193 20.33 5.72 20.22
N GLU A 194 21.27 5.96 21.14
CA GLU A 194 22.67 6.20 20.84
C GLU A 194 23.38 4.99 20.20
N PRO A 195 23.26 3.75 20.72
CA PRO A 195 23.91 2.57 20.10
C PRO A 195 23.35 2.25 18.70
N VAL A 196 22.05 2.53 18.51
CA VAL A 196 21.35 2.29 17.26
C VAL A 196 21.76 3.35 16.22
N GLY A 197 21.90 4.61 16.65
CA GLY A 197 22.45 5.70 15.84
C GLY A 197 23.86 5.41 15.32
N GLU A 198 24.69 4.74 16.11
CA GLU A 198 26.06 4.40 15.71
C GLU A 198 26.15 3.43 14.52
N VAL A 199 25.18 2.52 14.41
CA VAL A 199 25.07 1.58 13.28
C VAL A 199 24.38 2.25 12.10
N LEU A 200 23.31 3.02 12.37
CA LEU A 200 22.52 3.71 11.35
C LEU A 200 23.31 4.79 10.61
N ARG A 201 24.31 5.43 11.25
CA ARG A 201 25.17 6.42 10.57
C ARG A 201 26.04 5.83 9.47
N TRP A 202 26.12 4.51 9.33
CA TRP A 202 26.78 3.86 8.19
C TRP A 202 25.80 3.51 7.07
N LEU A 203 24.49 3.58 7.32
CA LEU A 203 23.46 3.18 6.37
C LEU A 203 23.11 4.36 5.42
N PRO A 204 23.23 4.21 4.09
CA PRO A 204 22.79 5.23 3.15
C PRO A 204 21.26 5.41 3.21
N PRO A 205 20.70 6.64 3.21
CA PRO A 205 21.36 7.94 3.03
C PRO A 205 21.88 8.60 4.32
N ALA A 206 21.67 8.00 5.49
CA ALA A 206 22.07 8.57 6.79
C ALA A 206 23.58 8.75 6.92
N SER A 207 24.39 7.94 6.22
CA SER A 207 25.85 8.11 6.20
C SER A 207 26.34 9.42 5.59
N ALA A 208 25.62 10.01 4.63
CA ALA A 208 25.99 11.33 4.12
C ALA A 208 25.86 12.41 5.20
N LEU A 209 24.83 12.32 6.05
CA LEU A 209 24.62 13.29 7.14
C LEU A 209 25.50 13.00 8.36
N GLY A 210 25.79 11.72 8.64
CA GLY A 210 26.81 11.33 9.62
C GLY A 210 28.18 11.95 9.32
N ALA A 211 28.52 12.15 8.04
CA ALA A 211 29.81 12.76 7.68
C ALA A 211 29.92 14.23 8.11
N VAL A 212 28.79 14.96 8.14
CA VAL A 212 28.73 16.36 8.61
C VAL A 212 29.02 16.43 10.11
N ASP A 213 28.50 15.46 10.85
CA ASP A 213 28.74 15.29 12.28
C ASP A 213 30.20 14.94 12.55
N SER A 214 30.73 13.90 11.89
CA SER A 214 32.12 13.47 12.08
C SER A 214 33.14 14.55 11.72
N VAL A 215 32.84 15.44 10.75
CA VAL A 215 33.68 16.63 10.50
C VAL A 215 33.55 17.69 11.59
N SER A 216 32.36 17.85 12.17
CA SER A 216 32.13 18.76 13.31
C SER A 216 32.94 18.32 14.54
N GLU A 217 33.14 17.01 14.72
CA GLU A 217 33.98 16.42 15.76
C GLU A 217 35.48 16.35 15.41
N GLY A 218 35.87 16.75 14.19
CA GLY A 218 37.26 16.70 13.71
C GLY A 218 37.73 15.34 13.19
N ALA A 219 36.85 14.34 13.11
CA ALA A 219 37.12 13.00 12.58
C ALA A 219 37.01 12.94 11.04
N TYR A 220 37.90 13.66 10.33
CA TYR A 220 37.87 13.78 8.87
C TYR A 220 37.97 12.43 8.12
N GLY A 221 38.72 11.47 8.65
CA GLY A 221 38.87 10.14 8.05
C GLY A 221 37.55 9.35 8.02
N VAL A 222 36.78 9.43 9.12
CA VAL A 222 35.47 8.78 9.23
C VAL A 222 34.46 9.45 8.31
N ALA A 223 34.47 10.77 8.23
CA ALA A 223 33.60 11.52 7.32
C ALA A 223 33.81 11.15 5.85
N VAL A 224 35.07 11.01 5.41
CA VAL A 224 35.39 10.57 4.04
C VAL A 224 34.87 9.16 3.79
N ALA A 225 35.03 8.24 4.75
CA ALA A 225 34.52 6.88 4.63
C ALA A 225 32.99 6.85 4.52
N GLN A 226 32.29 7.65 5.32
CA GLN A 226 30.82 7.72 5.29
C GLN A 226 30.28 8.33 3.98
N LEU A 227 30.93 9.38 3.46
CA LEU A 227 30.61 9.93 2.13
C LEU A 227 30.88 8.89 1.03
N ALA A 228 31.98 8.15 1.12
CA ALA A 228 32.30 7.10 0.16
C ALA A 228 31.26 5.98 0.16
N VAL A 229 30.74 5.57 1.33
CA VAL A 229 29.66 4.58 1.45
C VAL A 229 28.37 5.06 0.78
N SER A 230 27.95 6.31 1.03
CA SER A 230 26.79 6.89 0.35
C SER A 230 26.99 7.05 -1.16
N GLY A 231 28.19 7.44 -1.59
CA GLY A 231 28.57 7.53 -3.00
C GLY A 231 28.55 6.17 -3.72
N ALA A 232 29.13 5.14 -3.09
CA ALA A 232 29.13 3.78 -3.62
C ALA A 232 27.70 3.23 -3.73
N ALA A 233 26.86 3.46 -2.72
CA ALA A 233 25.45 3.07 -2.75
C ALA A 233 24.68 3.73 -3.90
N LEU A 234 24.90 5.03 -4.14
CA LEU A 234 24.29 5.74 -5.27
C LEU A 234 24.70 5.11 -6.62
N VAL A 235 25.99 4.84 -6.81
CA VAL A 235 26.50 4.23 -8.05
C VAL A 235 25.89 2.82 -8.25
N LEU A 236 25.83 2.01 -7.19
CA LEU A 236 25.22 0.68 -7.23
C LEU A 236 23.72 0.74 -7.57
N LEU A 237 22.97 1.66 -6.95
CA LEU A 237 21.53 1.82 -7.21
C LEU A 237 21.27 2.28 -8.64
N VAL A 238 22.00 3.30 -9.13
CA VAL A 238 21.84 3.81 -10.50
C VAL A 238 22.24 2.76 -11.52
N THR A 239 23.32 2.00 -11.29
CA THR A 239 23.74 0.92 -12.20
C THR A 239 22.73 -0.23 -12.20
N ALA A 240 22.24 -0.67 -11.03
CA ALA A 240 21.19 -1.68 -10.92
C ALA A 240 19.89 -1.26 -11.63
N TRP A 241 19.49 0.00 -11.47
CA TRP A 241 18.33 0.57 -12.14
C TRP A 241 18.53 0.60 -13.67
N SER A 242 19.68 1.07 -14.15
CA SER A 242 19.99 1.14 -15.59
C SER A 242 19.99 -0.24 -16.26
N ARG A 243 20.53 -1.26 -15.58
CA ARG A 243 20.53 -2.66 -16.05
C ARG A 243 19.11 -3.23 -16.08
N SER A 244 18.31 -2.93 -15.05
CA SER A 244 16.91 -3.34 -14.96
C SER A 244 16.08 -2.74 -16.09
N LEU A 245 16.24 -1.45 -16.39
CA LEU A 245 15.58 -0.78 -17.51
C LEU A 245 16.03 -1.34 -18.85
N THR A 246 17.34 -1.51 -19.07
CA THR A 246 17.86 -2.06 -20.32
C THR A 246 17.26 -3.43 -20.60
N ARG A 247 17.23 -4.31 -19.59
CA ARG A 247 16.60 -5.63 -19.71
C ARG A 247 15.08 -5.57 -19.90
N LEU A 248 14.37 -4.59 -19.33
CA LEU A 248 12.94 -4.39 -19.57
C LEU A 248 12.66 -3.94 -21.01
N MET A 249 13.56 -3.14 -21.61
CA MET A 249 13.42 -2.67 -22.99
C MET A 249 13.88 -3.69 -24.04
N THR A 250 14.77 -4.62 -23.68
CA THR A 250 15.31 -5.62 -24.60
C THR A 250 14.75 -7.03 -24.41
N ALA A 251 14.04 -7.31 -23.31
CA ALA A 251 13.38 -8.58 -23.12
C ALA A 251 12.06 -8.61 -23.90
N PRO A 252 11.75 -9.69 -24.64
CA PRO A 252 10.43 -9.86 -25.22
C PRO A 252 9.37 -9.80 -24.13
N ASP A 253 8.27 -9.07 -24.38
CA ASP A 253 7.11 -9.12 -23.50
C ASP A 253 6.66 -10.57 -23.35
N GLY A 254 6.81 -11.11 -22.14
CA GLY A 254 6.40 -12.47 -21.81
C GLY A 254 4.89 -12.72 -21.97
N SER A 255 4.09 -11.68 -22.28
CA SER A 255 2.69 -11.79 -22.66
C SER A 255 2.48 -12.14 -24.14
N THR A 256 3.44 -11.85 -25.02
CA THR A 256 3.32 -12.12 -26.47
C THR A 256 3.72 -13.55 -26.81
N LEU A 257 4.55 -14.18 -25.99
CA LEU A 257 4.76 -15.63 -25.99
C LEU A 257 3.74 -16.30 -25.07
N GLN A 258 2.45 -16.18 -25.40
CA GLN A 258 1.55 -17.29 -25.15
C GLN A 258 2.06 -18.45 -26.02
N ALA A 259 3.01 -19.23 -25.48
CA ALA A 259 3.20 -20.59 -25.96
C ALA A 259 1.83 -21.24 -25.79
N ALA A 260 1.16 -21.47 -26.93
CA ALA A 260 -0.05 -22.25 -26.98
C ALA A 260 0.24 -23.53 -26.17
N GLU A 261 -0.46 -23.70 -25.04
CA GLU A 261 -0.52 -25.02 -24.45
C GLU A 261 -0.97 -25.97 -25.56
N PRO A 262 -0.33 -27.14 -25.74
CA PRO A 262 -0.88 -28.13 -26.64
C PRO A 262 -2.31 -28.35 -26.18
N ALA A 263 -3.25 -28.20 -27.12
CA ALA A 263 -4.67 -28.39 -26.88
C ALA A 263 -4.91 -29.85 -26.50
N ALA A 264 -4.61 -30.19 -25.24
CA ALA A 264 -5.08 -31.38 -24.59
C ALA A 264 -6.57 -31.17 -24.40
N ARG A 265 -7.29 -31.62 -25.42
CA ARG A 265 -8.73 -31.67 -25.55
C ARG A 265 -9.28 -32.69 -24.54
N GLU A 266 -8.99 -32.49 -23.27
CA GLU A 266 -9.63 -33.23 -22.20
C GLU A 266 -10.87 -32.47 -21.81
N ARG A 267 -12.01 -33.05 -22.15
CA ARG A 267 -13.29 -32.85 -21.46
C ARG A 267 -13.09 -33.10 -19.96
N ARG A 268 -12.53 -32.13 -19.24
CA ARG A 268 -12.54 -32.10 -17.79
C ARG A 268 -13.97 -31.82 -17.35
N ARG A 269 -14.76 -32.90 -17.25
CA ARG A 269 -15.86 -32.97 -16.30
C ARG A 269 -15.31 -32.44 -14.97
N SER A 270 -15.97 -31.45 -14.37
CA SER A 270 -15.61 -30.82 -13.09
C SER A 270 -14.98 -31.82 -12.10
N ALA A 271 -13.65 -31.84 -12.03
CA ALA A 271 -12.87 -32.76 -11.21
C ALA A 271 -11.98 -31.94 -10.28
N GLY A 272 -12.42 -31.77 -9.04
CA GLY A 272 -11.72 -31.02 -7.99
C GLY A 272 -12.68 -30.39 -6.96
N LEU A 273 -12.13 -29.57 -6.05
CA LEU A 273 -12.84 -28.79 -5.02
C LEU A 273 -14.03 -27.97 -5.56
N ALA A 274 -14.09 -27.72 -6.86
CA ALA A 274 -15.24 -27.10 -7.54
C ALA A 274 -16.55 -27.89 -7.35
N ARG A 275 -16.51 -29.19 -7.03
CA ARG A 275 -17.71 -29.98 -6.67
C ARG A 275 -18.32 -29.60 -5.33
N LEU A 276 -17.57 -28.94 -4.44
CA LEU A 276 -18.06 -28.46 -3.14
C LEU A 276 -18.80 -27.13 -3.25
N LEU A 277 -18.75 -26.48 -4.42
CA LEU A 277 -19.44 -25.22 -4.65
C LEU A 277 -20.95 -25.47 -4.88
N PRO A 278 -21.83 -24.52 -4.49
CA PRO A 278 -23.26 -24.63 -4.73
C PRO A 278 -23.59 -24.83 -6.21
N GLY A 279 -24.61 -25.62 -6.54
CA GLY A 279 -25.06 -25.75 -7.93
C GLY A 279 -25.57 -24.42 -8.52
N GLY A 280 -25.65 -24.37 -9.85
CA GLY A 280 -26.25 -23.25 -10.59
C GLY A 280 -25.36 -22.01 -10.75
N ARG A 281 -26.00 -20.84 -10.89
CA ARG A 281 -25.31 -19.56 -11.15
C ARG A 281 -24.32 -19.19 -10.04
N THR A 282 -24.67 -19.43 -8.78
CA THR A 282 -23.83 -19.05 -7.63
C THR A 282 -22.49 -19.78 -7.65
N GLY A 283 -22.47 -21.10 -7.84
CA GLY A 283 -21.21 -21.85 -7.89
C GLY A 283 -20.34 -21.51 -9.08
N THR A 284 -20.95 -21.31 -10.26
CA THR A 284 -20.18 -20.95 -11.47
C THR A 284 -19.49 -19.59 -11.31
N VAL A 285 -20.17 -18.60 -10.72
CA VAL A 285 -19.59 -17.29 -10.40
C VAL A 285 -18.51 -17.42 -9.31
N MET A 286 -18.76 -18.19 -8.24
CA MET A 286 -17.76 -18.44 -7.21
C MET A 286 -16.49 -19.07 -7.78
N GLU A 287 -16.64 -20.09 -8.62
CA GLU A 287 -15.52 -20.79 -9.24
C GLU A 287 -14.73 -19.85 -10.16
N ARG A 288 -15.41 -18.97 -10.91
CA ARG A 288 -14.74 -17.95 -11.73
C ARG A 288 -13.93 -16.99 -10.86
N THR A 289 -14.52 -16.45 -9.80
CA THR A 289 -13.84 -15.52 -8.88
C THR A 289 -12.63 -16.18 -8.24
N LEU A 290 -12.76 -17.40 -7.72
CA LEU A 290 -11.64 -18.15 -7.13
C LEU A 290 -10.53 -18.44 -8.16
N ARG A 291 -10.90 -18.74 -9.41
CA ARG A 291 -9.93 -18.92 -10.50
C ARG A 291 -9.19 -17.62 -10.83
N TYR A 292 -9.84 -16.46 -10.79
CA TYR A 292 -9.18 -15.16 -10.99
C TYR A 292 -8.19 -14.85 -9.87
N ILE A 293 -8.53 -15.13 -8.61
CA ILE A 293 -7.61 -14.96 -7.47
C ILE A 293 -6.29 -15.71 -7.70
N TRP A 294 -6.34 -16.89 -8.32
CA TRP A 294 -5.14 -17.69 -8.56
C TRP A 294 -4.42 -17.37 -9.89
N ARG A 295 -5.19 -17.13 -10.95
CA ARG A 295 -4.68 -17.02 -12.33
C ARG A 295 -4.35 -15.60 -12.75
N ASP A 296 -5.08 -14.59 -12.28
CA ASP A 296 -4.78 -13.19 -12.58
C ASP A 296 -3.66 -12.68 -11.65
N PRO A 297 -2.49 -12.27 -12.19
CA PRO A 297 -1.38 -11.78 -11.39
C PRO A 297 -1.73 -10.55 -10.53
N LYS A 298 -2.57 -9.64 -11.03
CA LYS A 298 -2.92 -8.41 -10.29
C LYS A 298 -3.81 -8.72 -9.10
N THR A 299 -4.88 -9.47 -9.34
CA THR A 299 -5.75 -9.96 -8.28
C THR A 299 -4.96 -10.77 -7.26
N LYS A 300 -4.13 -11.73 -7.71
CA LYS A 300 -3.27 -12.53 -6.82
C LYS A 300 -2.36 -11.66 -5.94
N ALA A 301 -1.68 -10.67 -6.53
CA ALA A 301 -0.80 -9.77 -5.77
C ALA A 301 -1.58 -8.98 -4.71
N ALA A 302 -2.74 -8.41 -5.06
CA ALA A 302 -3.59 -7.68 -4.12
C ALA A 302 -4.04 -8.55 -2.93
N TRP A 303 -4.42 -9.80 -3.20
CA TRP A 303 -4.80 -10.76 -2.16
C TRP A 303 -3.63 -11.12 -1.26
N VAL A 304 -2.48 -11.45 -1.84
CA VAL A 304 -1.30 -11.82 -1.04
C VAL A 304 -0.80 -10.65 -0.20
N THR A 305 -0.78 -9.43 -0.75
CA THR A 305 -0.44 -8.22 0.01
C THR A 305 -1.41 -8.01 1.17
N SER A 306 -2.72 -8.18 0.94
CA SER A 306 -3.73 -8.04 2.01
C SER A 306 -3.62 -9.13 3.09
N LEU A 307 -3.33 -10.38 2.70
CA LEU A 307 -3.05 -11.48 3.63
C LEU A 307 -1.72 -11.32 4.39
N ALA A 308 -0.70 -10.73 3.77
CA ALA A 308 0.57 -10.48 4.45
C ALA A 308 0.39 -9.35 5.47
N ILE A 309 -0.08 -8.19 5.03
CA ILE A 309 -0.25 -7.00 5.87
C ILE A 309 -1.28 -7.26 6.97
N GLY A 310 -2.38 -7.93 6.65
CA GLY A 310 -3.43 -8.29 7.61
C GLY A 310 -2.94 -9.19 8.75
N LEU A 311 -1.86 -9.97 8.54
CA LEU A 311 -1.25 -10.83 9.54
C LEU A 311 -0.12 -10.12 10.29
N ILE A 312 0.75 -9.41 9.56
CA ILE A 312 1.95 -8.78 10.11
C ILE A 312 1.58 -7.72 11.14
N VAL A 313 0.61 -6.85 10.81
CA VAL A 313 0.27 -5.72 11.69
C VAL A 313 -0.23 -6.20 13.06
N PRO A 314 -1.21 -7.11 13.19
CA PRO A 314 -1.68 -7.58 14.51
C PRO A 314 -0.61 -8.37 15.28
N VAL A 315 0.07 -9.30 14.61
CA VAL A 315 1.08 -10.19 15.23
C VAL A 315 2.26 -9.39 15.75
N PHE A 316 2.78 -8.45 14.95
CA PHE A 316 3.96 -7.68 15.32
C PHE A 316 3.64 -6.65 16.41
N ASN A 317 2.42 -6.09 16.46
CA ASN A 317 1.99 -5.26 17.59
C ASN A 317 1.82 -6.09 18.86
N ALA A 318 1.26 -7.31 18.78
CA ALA A 318 1.17 -8.22 19.92
C ALA A 318 2.56 -8.56 20.49
N LEU A 319 3.55 -8.84 19.64
CA LEU A 319 4.94 -9.12 20.07
C LEU A 319 5.62 -7.95 20.80
N GLN A 320 5.24 -6.71 20.48
CA GLN A 320 5.85 -5.52 21.06
C GLN A 320 5.27 -5.12 22.42
N GLY A 321 4.24 -5.82 22.90
CA GLY A 321 3.53 -5.45 24.15
C GLY A 321 2.65 -4.20 24.03
N THR A 322 2.59 -3.58 22.86
CA THR A 322 1.65 -2.48 22.51
C THR A 322 0.39 -2.99 21.79
N GLY A 323 0.28 -4.30 21.58
CA GLY A 323 -0.82 -4.93 20.87
C GLY A 323 -2.12 -4.90 21.65
N SER A 324 -3.15 -4.32 21.03
CA SER A 324 -4.55 -4.56 21.38
C SER A 324 -5.12 -5.71 20.57
N ILE A 325 -5.99 -6.53 21.17
CA ILE A 325 -6.73 -7.60 20.48
C ILE A 325 -7.56 -7.05 19.30
N TYR A 326 -7.99 -5.78 19.37
CA TYR A 326 -8.75 -5.13 18.30
C TYR A 326 -7.92 -4.90 17.02
N PHE A 327 -6.58 -4.91 17.10
CA PHE A 327 -5.76 -4.87 15.88
C PHE A 327 -6.03 -6.09 14.98
N ALA A 328 -6.48 -7.23 15.52
CA ALA A 328 -6.87 -8.37 14.70
C ALA A 328 -8.00 -8.05 13.70
N CYS A 329 -8.87 -7.06 14.00
CA CYS A 329 -9.91 -6.61 13.06
C CYS A 329 -9.31 -5.99 11.78
N PHE A 330 -8.05 -5.56 11.82
CA PHE A 330 -7.33 -5.06 10.65
C PHE A 330 -7.22 -6.12 9.55
N ALA A 331 -7.08 -7.40 9.91
CA ALA A 331 -7.07 -8.51 8.97
C ALA A 331 -8.38 -8.60 8.17
N ALA A 332 -9.52 -8.46 8.85
CA ALA A 332 -10.84 -8.43 8.22
C ALA A 332 -11.03 -7.19 7.36
N GLY A 333 -10.55 -6.02 7.79
CA GLY A 333 -10.57 -4.78 7.01
C GLY A 333 -9.78 -4.89 5.71
N MET A 334 -8.53 -5.36 5.79
CA MET A 334 -7.64 -5.52 4.62
C MET A 334 -8.24 -6.47 3.58
N LEU A 335 -8.80 -7.60 4.01
CA LEU A 335 -9.45 -8.52 3.09
C LEU A 335 -10.83 -8.03 2.61
N GLY A 336 -11.54 -7.24 3.43
CA GLY A 336 -12.79 -6.61 3.05
C GLY A 336 -12.64 -5.64 1.87
N ILE A 337 -11.47 -4.98 1.75
CA ILE A 337 -11.13 -4.12 0.61
C ILE A 337 -11.21 -4.88 -0.72
N GLN A 338 -11.01 -6.20 -0.73
CA GLN A 338 -11.08 -7.00 -1.95
C GLN A 338 -12.47 -7.01 -2.59
N MET A 339 -13.53 -6.65 -1.85
CA MET A 339 -14.90 -6.50 -2.37
C MET A 339 -15.12 -5.19 -3.14
N TYR A 340 -14.18 -4.26 -3.09
CA TYR A 340 -14.30 -3.01 -3.81
C TYR A 340 -13.97 -3.20 -5.29
N ASN A 341 -14.75 -2.53 -6.13
CA ASN A 341 -14.60 -2.52 -7.59
C ASN A 341 -14.62 -3.91 -8.24
N GLN A 342 -15.56 -4.77 -7.85
CA GLN A 342 -15.70 -6.14 -8.37
C GLN A 342 -15.81 -6.21 -9.90
N PHE A 343 -16.54 -5.27 -10.50
CA PHE A 343 -16.72 -5.25 -11.95
C PHE A 343 -15.48 -4.72 -12.68
N GLY A 344 -14.69 -3.85 -12.04
CA GLY A 344 -13.43 -3.38 -12.59
C GLY A 344 -12.35 -4.48 -12.62
N GLN A 345 -12.40 -5.43 -11.70
CA GLN A 345 -11.53 -6.63 -11.72
C GLN A 345 -11.79 -7.52 -12.94
N ASP A 346 -13.03 -7.56 -13.43
CA ASP A 346 -13.38 -8.30 -14.66
C ASP A 346 -12.97 -7.54 -15.93
N THR A 347 -12.62 -6.25 -15.84
CA THR A 347 -12.20 -5.40 -16.97
C THR A 347 -13.19 -5.48 -18.16
N SER A 348 -12.71 -5.54 -19.41
CA SER A 348 -13.56 -5.69 -20.60
C SER A 348 -14.31 -7.03 -20.65
N ALA A 349 -13.83 -8.08 -19.97
CA ALA A 349 -14.50 -9.37 -19.92
C ALA A 349 -15.84 -9.32 -19.16
N PHE A 350 -16.11 -8.24 -18.42
CA PHE A 350 -17.39 -8.01 -17.74
C PHE A 350 -18.59 -8.07 -18.71
N TRP A 351 -18.42 -7.77 -20.00
CA TRP A 351 -19.45 -7.92 -21.03
C TRP A 351 -20.14 -9.30 -20.97
N MET A 352 -19.35 -10.38 -20.83
CA MET A 352 -19.89 -11.74 -20.76
C MET A 352 -20.78 -11.93 -19.52
N VAL A 353 -20.43 -11.28 -18.41
CA VAL A 353 -21.22 -11.33 -17.17
C VAL A 353 -22.49 -10.51 -17.32
N ALA A 354 -22.37 -9.30 -17.87
CA ALA A 354 -23.50 -8.39 -18.09
C ALA A 354 -24.60 -9.03 -18.94
N MET A 355 -24.24 -9.78 -19.99
CA MET A 355 -25.19 -10.51 -20.85
C MET A 355 -25.98 -11.60 -20.12
N THR A 356 -25.50 -12.09 -18.98
CA THR A 356 -26.21 -13.08 -18.18
C THR A 356 -27.13 -12.48 -17.12
N ILE A 357 -27.13 -11.15 -16.95
CA ILE A 357 -27.93 -10.47 -15.92
C ILE A 357 -29.13 -9.84 -16.61
N SER A 358 -30.28 -10.53 -16.52
CA SER A 358 -31.54 -10.08 -17.12
C SER A 358 -32.48 -9.44 -16.11
N SER A 359 -32.30 -9.76 -14.82
CA SER A 359 -33.18 -9.33 -13.75
C SER A 359 -32.41 -8.82 -12.53
N ARG A 360 -33.11 -8.12 -11.63
CA ARG A 360 -32.58 -7.72 -10.31
C ARG A 360 -32.17 -8.93 -9.48
N ARG A 361 -32.83 -10.08 -9.69
CA ARG A 361 -32.53 -11.32 -9.00
C ARG A 361 -31.19 -11.88 -9.48
N ASP A 362 -30.94 -11.89 -10.79
CA ASP A 362 -29.66 -12.34 -11.36
C ASP A 362 -28.49 -11.47 -10.86
N ALA A 363 -28.70 -10.16 -10.77
CA ALA A 363 -27.71 -9.23 -10.23
C ALA A 363 -27.43 -9.48 -8.74
N TYR A 364 -28.46 -9.81 -7.97
CA TYR A 364 -28.30 -10.18 -6.56
C TYR A 364 -27.52 -11.49 -6.42
N ASP A 365 -27.86 -12.51 -7.21
CA ASP A 365 -27.19 -13.81 -7.14
C ASP A 365 -25.73 -13.72 -7.62
N GLU A 366 -25.43 -12.86 -8.61
CA GLU A 366 -24.06 -12.51 -9.03
C GLU A 366 -23.25 -11.88 -7.88
N LEU A 367 -23.78 -10.82 -7.27
CA LEU A 367 -23.09 -10.11 -6.18
C LEU A 367 -22.92 -11.00 -4.94
N ARG A 368 -23.96 -11.79 -4.61
CA ARG A 368 -23.93 -12.76 -3.53
C ARG A 368 -22.86 -13.82 -3.77
N ALA A 369 -22.76 -14.35 -4.99
CA ALA A 369 -21.76 -15.35 -5.32
C ALA A 369 -20.33 -14.81 -5.18
N ARG A 370 -20.09 -13.56 -5.61
CA ARG A 370 -18.80 -12.89 -5.38
C ARG A 370 -18.51 -12.73 -3.89
N ALA A 371 -19.46 -12.21 -3.12
CA ALA A 371 -19.31 -12.07 -1.66
C ALA A 371 -19.02 -13.42 -0.97
N LEU A 372 -19.70 -14.49 -1.38
CA LEU A 372 -19.45 -15.85 -0.86
C LEU A 372 -18.05 -16.35 -1.23
N ALA A 373 -17.59 -16.11 -2.46
CA ALA A 373 -16.24 -16.49 -2.88
C ALA A 373 -15.17 -15.79 -2.04
N LEU A 374 -15.38 -14.52 -1.67
CA LEU A 374 -14.52 -13.80 -0.74
C LEU A 374 -14.58 -14.44 0.65
N LEU A 375 -15.79 -14.60 1.20
CA LEU A 375 -16.02 -15.13 2.55
C LEU A 375 -15.35 -16.49 2.81
N VAL A 376 -15.32 -17.38 1.81
CA VAL A 376 -14.65 -18.68 1.91
C VAL A 376 -13.16 -18.55 2.28
N ILE A 377 -12.51 -17.44 1.91
CA ILE A 377 -11.11 -17.16 2.24
C ILE A 377 -11.01 -16.20 3.43
N THR A 378 -11.79 -15.12 3.41
CA THR A 378 -11.64 -14.03 4.38
C THR A 378 -12.11 -14.41 5.77
N LEU A 379 -13.18 -15.20 5.89
CA LEU A 379 -13.72 -15.63 7.18
C LEU A 379 -12.74 -16.53 7.95
N PRO A 380 -12.24 -17.67 7.40
CA PRO A 380 -11.30 -18.51 8.13
C PRO A 380 -9.99 -17.79 8.43
N TYR A 381 -9.51 -16.93 7.52
CA TYR A 381 -8.30 -16.16 7.74
C TYR A 381 -8.47 -15.12 8.86
N ALA A 382 -9.57 -14.36 8.87
CA ALA A 382 -9.84 -13.40 9.94
C ALA A 382 -9.92 -14.10 11.30
N THR A 383 -10.60 -15.25 11.37
CA THR A 383 -10.63 -16.09 12.57
C THR A 383 -9.24 -16.53 13.01
N LEU A 384 -8.41 -17.03 12.07
CA LEU A 384 -7.05 -17.47 12.34
C LEU A 384 -6.20 -16.33 12.93
N VAL A 385 -6.24 -15.13 12.31
CA VAL A 385 -5.46 -13.99 12.80
C VAL A 385 -5.95 -13.53 14.16
N THR A 386 -7.26 -13.49 14.41
CA THR A 386 -7.80 -13.13 15.72
C THR A 386 -7.38 -14.14 16.79
N VAL A 387 -7.55 -15.45 16.54
CA VAL A 387 -7.12 -16.50 17.48
C VAL A 387 -5.62 -16.44 17.75
N LEU A 388 -4.80 -16.26 16.72
CA LEU A 388 -3.35 -16.13 16.87
C LEU A 388 -2.99 -14.91 17.72
N THR A 389 -3.58 -13.75 17.43
CA THR A 389 -3.32 -12.51 18.17
C THR A 389 -3.74 -12.66 19.63
N THR A 390 -4.89 -13.28 19.91
CA THR A 390 -5.35 -13.58 21.27
C THR A 390 -4.39 -14.53 21.99
N ALA A 391 -3.95 -15.60 21.34
CA ALA A 391 -3.02 -16.56 21.93
C ALA A 391 -1.68 -15.90 22.31
N MET A 392 -1.21 -14.94 21.51
CA MET A 392 0.01 -14.19 21.79
C MET A 392 -0.15 -13.19 22.95
N LEU A 393 -1.35 -12.62 23.11
CA LEU A 393 -1.68 -11.68 24.20
C LEU A 393 -2.05 -12.40 25.50
N GLY A 394 -2.42 -13.69 25.45
CA GLY A 394 -2.87 -14.48 26.60
C GLY A 394 -4.30 -14.18 27.07
N ASP A 395 -5.04 -13.30 26.39
CA ASP A 395 -6.35 -12.78 26.81
C ASP A 395 -7.52 -13.53 26.15
N TRP A 396 -7.62 -14.84 26.43
CA TRP A 396 -8.65 -15.74 25.87
C TRP A 396 -10.11 -15.31 26.12
N PRO A 397 -10.47 -14.72 27.28
CA PRO A 397 -11.85 -14.26 27.51
C PRO A 397 -12.33 -13.24 26.48
N LYS A 398 -11.44 -12.43 25.89
CA LYS A 398 -11.78 -11.43 24.86
C LYS A 398 -11.86 -11.97 23.43
N LEU A 399 -11.54 -13.24 23.21
CA LEU A 399 -11.60 -13.86 21.88
C LEU A 399 -12.99 -13.71 21.20
N PRO A 400 -14.11 -14.07 21.87
CA PRO A 400 -15.42 -14.03 21.22
C PRO A 400 -15.81 -12.61 20.83
N GLU A 401 -15.48 -11.64 21.68
CA GLU A 401 -15.67 -10.23 21.39
C GLU A 401 -14.92 -9.81 20.12
N ALA A 402 -13.61 -10.06 20.07
CA ALA A 402 -12.78 -9.61 18.95
C ALA A 402 -13.21 -10.25 17.63
N LEU A 403 -13.62 -11.53 17.66
CA LEU A 403 -14.22 -12.21 16.51
C LEU A 403 -15.55 -11.59 16.09
N GLY A 404 -16.42 -11.26 17.05
CA GLY A 404 -17.69 -10.58 16.82
C GLY A 404 -17.52 -9.25 16.10
N LEU A 405 -16.62 -8.39 16.57
CA LEU A 405 -16.29 -7.12 15.90
C LEU A 405 -15.68 -7.34 14.52
N SER A 406 -14.76 -8.31 14.39
CA SER A 406 -14.10 -8.64 13.12
C SER A 406 -15.11 -9.07 12.05
N PHE A 407 -16.10 -9.90 12.41
CA PHE A 407 -17.15 -10.34 11.49
C PHE A 407 -18.17 -9.24 11.18
N ALA A 408 -18.50 -8.38 12.15
CA ALA A 408 -19.32 -7.20 11.90
C ALA A 408 -18.65 -6.25 10.90
N LEU A 409 -17.34 -5.99 11.07
CA LEU A 409 -16.54 -5.18 10.15
C LEU A 409 -16.44 -5.81 8.76
N LEU A 410 -16.17 -7.11 8.68
CA LEU A 410 -16.13 -7.83 7.41
C LEU A 410 -17.47 -7.71 6.68
N GLY A 411 -18.59 -7.88 7.38
CA GLY A 411 -19.92 -7.73 6.78
C GLY A 411 -20.22 -6.32 6.29
N ALA A 412 -19.82 -5.30 7.06
CA ALA A 412 -19.93 -3.89 6.67
C ALA A 412 -19.08 -3.57 5.43
N MET A 413 -17.86 -4.11 5.35
CA MET A 413 -16.97 -4.00 4.19
C MET A 413 -17.57 -4.67 2.94
N LEU A 414 -18.17 -5.84 3.09
CA LEU A 414 -18.82 -6.53 1.97
C LEU A 414 -20.03 -5.75 1.43
N ALA A 415 -20.84 -5.20 2.33
CA ALA A 415 -22.00 -4.38 1.98
C ALA A 415 -21.61 -3.10 1.22
N THR A 416 -20.65 -2.36 1.77
CA THR A 416 -20.13 -1.11 1.18
C THR A 416 -19.37 -1.38 -0.12
N GLY A 417 -18.59 -2.45 -0.19
CA GLY A 417 -17.90 -2.90 -1.40
C GLY A 417 -18.87 -3.26 -2.53
N ALA A 418 -19.95 -4.00 -2.23
CA ALA A 418 -20.99 -4.32 -3.22
C ALA A 418 -21.68 -3.05 -3.76
N TRP A 419 -22.01 -2.11 -2.87
CA TRP A 419 -22.68 -0.88 -3.24
C TRP A 419 -21.78 0.06 -4.05
N THR A 420 -20.53 0.26 -3.62
CA THR A 420 -19.55 1.10 -4.31
C THR A 420 -19.14 0.50 -5.65
N SER A 421 -19.03 -0.83 -5.77
CA SER A 421 -18.78 -1.51 -7.06
C SER A 421 -19.85 -1.19 -8.10
N ALA A 422 -21.12 -1.09 -7.69
CA ALA A 422 -22.22 -0.74 -8.59
C ALA A 422 -22.31 0.78 -8.87
N ARG A 423 -21.96 1.63 -7.89
CA ARG A 423 -22.15 3.08 -7.98
C ARG A 423 -20.97 3.82 -8.59
N PHE A 424 -19.76 3.36 -8.28
CA PHE A 424 -18.48 3.97 -8.66
C PHE A 424 -17.53 2.93 -9.27
N PRO A 425 -17.95 2.22 -10.34
CA PRO A 425 -17.04 1.32 -11.05
C PRO A 425 -15.90 2.13 -11.69
N TYR A 426 -14.69 1.59 -11.61
CA TYR A 426 -13.52 2.16 -12.27
C TYR A 426 -12.73 1.07 -12.98
N SER A 427 -12.06 1.42 -14.07
CA SER A 427 -11.30 0.47 -14.87
C SER A 427 -9.93 0.20 -14.28
N ILE A 428 -9.53 -1.06 -14.38
CA ILE A 428 -8.19 -1.54 -14.04
C ILE A 428 -7.50 -1.87 -15.37
N PRO A 429 -6.59 -1.02 -15.88
CA PRO A 429 -5.94 -1.25 -17.18
C PRO A 429 -5.23 -2.59 -17.19
N GLN A 430 -5.36 -3.38 -18.25
CA GLN A 430 -4.62 -4.65 -18.37
C GLN A 430 -3.15 -4.39 -18.74
N GLU A 431 -2.90 -3.34 -19.52
CA GLU A 431 -1.56 -2.94 -19.94
C GLU A 431 -0.84 -2.12 -18.84
N GLY A 432 0.33 -2.60 -18.42
CA GLY A 432 1.15 -1.99 -17.38
C GLY A 432 0.67 -2.22 -15.94
N TYR A 433 1.48 -1.83 -14.96
CA TYR A 433 1.28 -2.08 -13.53
C TYR A 433 0.32 -1.10 -12.83
N LYS A 434 -0.76 -0.70 -13.52
CA LYS A 434 -1.73 0.28 -13.01
C LYS A 434 -2.93 -0.43 -12.37
N ASN A 435 -3.34 0.06 -11.21
CA ASN A 435 -4.52 -0.43 -10.47
C ASN A 435 -5.77 0.42 -10.73
N VAL A 436 -5.62 1.60 -11.33
CA VAL A 436 -6.70 2.51 -11.70
C VAL A 436 -6.34 3.16 -13.02
N ALA A 437 -7.31 3.30 -13.92
CA ALA A 437 -7.09 3.99 -15.17
C ALA A 437 -6.77 5.49 -14.97
N PRO A 438 -5.92 6.08 -15.83
CA PRO A 438 -5.58 7.49 -15.75
C PRO A 438 -6.82 8.39 -15.71
N GLY A 439 -6.86 9.34 -14.77
CA GLY A 439 -7.99 10.24 -14.58
C GLY A 439 -9.12 9.70 -13.70
N GLN A 440 -9.11 8.41 -13.32
CA GLN A 440 -10.09 7.81 -12.41
C GLN A 440 -9.61 7.66 -10.95
N ALA A 441 -8.40 8.13 -10.63
CA ALA A 441 -7.84 8.03 -9.27
C ALA A 441 -8.76 8.63 -8.19
N GLY A 442 -9.38 9.78 -8.46
CA GLY A 442 -10.33 10.40 -7.53
C GLY A 442 -11.59 9.56 -7.31
N LEU A 443 -12.10 8.90 -8.36
CA LEU A 443 -13.23 7.97 -8.25
C LEU A 443 -12.85 6.74 -7.41
N ALA A 444 -11.69 6.15 -7.65
CA ALA A 444 -11.19 5.03 -6.86
C ALA A 444 -10.98 5.41 -5.39
N TRP A 445 -10.43 6.60 -5.13
CA TRP A 445 -10.19 7.09 -3.77
C TRP A 445 -11.50 7.32 -3.02
N ILE A 446 -12.49 7.98 -3.65
CA ILE A 446 -13.82 8.18 -3.07
C ILE A 446 -14.51 6.83 -2.84
N ALA A 447 -14.41 5.88 -3.78
CA ALA A 447 -15.02 4.56 -3.64
C ALA A 447 -14.43 3.78 -2.46
N ILE A 448 -13.09 3.68 -2.38
CA ILE A 448 -12.40 2.93 -1.32
C ILE A 448 -12.51 3.65 0.01
N PHE A 449 -12.07 4.90 0.10
CA PHE A 449 -12.04 5.65 1.37
C PHE A 449 -13.45 5.95 1.87
N GLY A 450 -14.35 6.40 0.98
CA GLY A 450 -15.74 6.65 1.33
C GLY A 450 -16.46 5.38 1.77
N GLY A 451 -16.18 4.23 1.15
CA GLY A 451 -16.70 2.95 1.60
C GLY A 451 -16.11 2.49 2.93
N MET A 452 -14.81 2.69 3.16
CA MET A 452 -14.18 2.38 4.45
C MET A 452 -14.78 3.18 5.60
N VAL A 453 -14.97 4.50 5.40
CA VAL A 453 -15.65 5.36 6.38
C VAL A 453 -17.09 4.92 6.58
N SER A 454 -17.81 4.61 5.50
CA SER A 454 -19.19 4.12 5.58
C SER A 454 -19.29 2.80 6.35
N ALA A 455 -18.34 1.89 6.15
CA ALA A 455 -18.31 0.62 6.87
C ALA A 455 -17.97 0.81 8.36
N ALA A 456 -17.02 1.70 8.68
CA ALA A 456 -16.74 2.06 10.07
C ALA A 456 -17.97 2.63 10.77
N LEU A 457 -18.74 3.50 10.09
CA LEU A 457 -20.02 4.01 10.58
C LEU A 457 -21.06 2.90 10.73
N LEU A 458 -21.13 1.95 9.78
CA LEU A 458 -22.01 0.78 9.91
C LEU A 458 -21.62 -0.13 11.08
N CYS A 459 -20.36 -0.12 11.53
CA CYS A 459 -19.94 -0.83 12.73
C CYS A 459 -20.30 -0.09 14.04
N ALA A 460 -20.72 1.17 13.98
CA ALA A 460 -21.00 1.97 15.18
C ALA A 460 -21.98 1.33 16.16
N PRO A 461 -23.09 0.66 15.75
CA PRO A 461 -23.98 0.00 16.70
C PRO A 461 -23.30 -1.14 17.47
N VAL A 462 -22.46 -1.94 16.79
CA VAL A 462 -21.72 -3.04 17.43
C VAL A 462 -20.68 -2.47 18.38
N LEU A 463 -19.94 -1.44 17.95
CA LEU A 463 -18.97 -0.74 18.79
C LEU A 463 -19.64 -0.11 20.02
N ALA A 464 -20.83 0.48 19.88
CA ALA A 464 -21.58 1.06 20.99
C ALA A 464 -21.98 0.00 22.02
N VAL A 465 -22.47 -1.17 21.56
CA VAL A 465 -22.78 -2.30 22.45
C VAL A 465 -21.51 -2.81 23.14
N THR A 466 -20.41 -2.94 22.42
CA THR A 466 -19.12 -3.35 22.98
C THR A 466 -18.62 -2.39 24.07
N ILE A 467 -18.70 -1.09 23.81
CA ILE A 467 -18.30 -0.06 24.79
C ILE A 467 -19.24 -0.10 26.00
N TRP A 468 -20.55 -0.22 25.76
CA TRP A 468 -21.55 -0.30 26.82
C TRP A 468 -21.34 -1.51 27.74
N LEU A 469 -21.00 -2.67 27.19
CA LEU A 469 -20.69 -3.88 27.97
C LEU A 469 -19.45 -3.69 28.86
N HIS A 470 -18.42 -3.01 28.37
CA HIS A 470 -17.22 -2.74 29.18
C HIS A 470 -17.40 -1.69 30.27
N VAL A 471 -18.33 -0.74 30.07
CA VAL A 471 -18.60 0.32 31.05
C VAL A 471 -19.57 -0.15 32.15
N THR A 472 -20.39 -1.16 31.86
CA THR A 472 -21.39 -1.69 32.80
C THR A 472 -20.75 -2.65 33.80
N GLU A 473 -21.03 -2.47 35.09
CA GLU A 473 -20.56 -3.41 36.13
C GLU A 473 -21.06 -4.84 35.85
N GLY A 474 -20.12 -5.80 35.75
CA GLY A 474 -20.43 -7.19 35.40
C GLY A 474 -20.72 -7.46 33.93
N GLY A 475 -20.61 -6.46 33.05
CA GLY A 475 -20.83 -6.59 31.61
C GLY A 475 -19.80 -7.48 30.90
N ASP A 476 -18.60 -7.64 31.47
CA ASP A 476 -17.56 -8.57 30.99
C ASP A 476 -18.09 -10.01 30.87
N ALA A 477 -19.01 -10.43 31.75
CA ALA A 477 -19.63 -11.76 31.70
C ALA A 477 -20.52 -11.98 30.46
N TRP A 478 -20.90 -10.91 29.76
CA TRP A 478 -21.79 -10.93 28.60
C TRP A 478 -21.06 -10.64 27.28
N THR A 479 -19.76 -10.32 27.32
CA THR A 479 -18.93 -10.03 26.12
C THR A 479 -18.92 -11.18 25.12
N TRP A 480 -19.12 -12.42 25.56
CA TRP A 480 -19.23 -13.57 24.67
C TRP A 480 -20.40 -13.48 23.68
N LEU A 481 -21.47 -12.73 24.00
CA LEU A 481 -22.61 -12.49 23.11
C LEU A 481 -22.25 -11.61 21.90
N LEU A 482 -21.13 -10.89 21.96
CA LEU A 482 -20.65 -10.10 20.83
C LEU A 482 -20.27 -10.99 19.64
N LEU A 483 -19.86 -12.24 19.87
CA LEU A 483 -19.60 -13.19 18.78
C LEU A 483 -20.88 -13.48 17.95
N PRO A 484 -21.94 -14.09 18.52
CA PRO A 484 -23.16 -14.34 17.75
C PRO A 484 -23.84 -13.05 17.30
N GLY A 485 -23.85 -12.00 18.14
CA GLY A 485 -24.46 -10.70 17.81
C GLY A 485 -23.76 -10.00 16.66
N GLY A 486 -22.42 -9.88 16.72
CA GLY A 486 -21.61 -9.29 15.66
C GLY A 486 -21.65 -10.10 14.36
N THR A 487 -21.66 -11.44 14.46
CA THR A 487 -21.82 -12.32 13.29
C THR A 487 -23.18 -12.12 12.61
N ALA A 488 -24.27 -12.14 13.39
CA ALA A 488 -25.62 -11.94 12.88
C ALA A 488 -25.79 -10.54 12.27
N TYR A 489 -25.25 -9.52 12.93
CA TYR A 489 -25.24 -8.15 12.42
C TYR A 489 -24.47 -8.03 11.11
N GLY A 490 -23.24 -8.55 11.05
CA GLY A 490 -22.41 -8.55 9.84
C GLY A 490 -23.10 -9.28 8.67
N ALA A 491 -23.73 -10.43 8.93
CA ALA A 491 -24.51 -11.16 7.93
C ALA A 491 -25.74 -10.35 7.46
N ALA A 492 -26.49 -9.74 8.38
CA ALA A 492 -27.65 -8.92 8.05
C ALA A 492 -27.28 -7.70 7.21
N VAL A 493 -26.22 -6.98 7.60
CA VAL A 493 -25.69 -5.82 6.86
C VAL A 493 -25.21 -6.23 5.47
N THR A 494 -24.50 -7.37 5.35
CA THR A 494 -24.08 -7.91 4.05
C THR A 494 -25.27 -8.20 3.14
N LEU A 495 -26.26 -8.94 3.64
CA LEU A 495 -27.46 -9.30 2.89
C LEU A 495 -28.24 -8.05 2.46
N LEU A 496 -28.39 -7.08 3.35
CA LEU A 496 -29.04 -5.81 3.06
C LEU A 496 -28.27 -5.03 1.99
N GLY A 497 -26.95 -4.90 2.13
CA GLY A 497 -26.08 -4.23 1.16
C GLY A 497 -26.17 -4.85 -0.23
N LEU A 498 -26.16 -6.18 -0.32
CA LEU A 498 -26.35 -6.91 -1.58
C LEU A 498 -27.73 -6.67 -2.19
N ARG A 499 -28.80 -6.69 -1.38
CA ARG A 499 -30.17 -6.41 -1.83
C ARG A 499 -30.35 -4.98 -2.32
N LEU A 500 -29.68 -4.01 -1.69
CA LEU A 500 -29.72 -2.59 -2.08
C LEU A 500 -28.84 -2.29 -3.31
N ALA A 501 -27.75 -3.04 -3.50
CA ALA A 501 -26.85 -2.90 -4.65
C ALA A 501 -27.45 -3.54 -5.92
N ALA A 502 -28.12 -4.68 -5.82
CA ALA A 502 -28.58 -5.46 -6.97
C ALA A 502 -29.51 -4.70 -7.96
N PRO A 503 -30.52 -3.91 -7.52
CA PRO A 503 -31.34 -3.12 -8.44
C PRO A 503 -30.54 -2.05 -9.19
N ARG A 504 -29.53 -1.47 -8.53
CA ARG A 504 -28.64 -0.48 -9.15
C ARG A 504 -27.70 -1.13 -10.16
N THR A 505 -27.13 -2.29 -9.83
CA THR A 505 -26.32 -3.06 -10.76
C THR A 505 -27.12 -3.40 -12.02
N ALA A 506 -28.33 -3.96 -11.86
CA ALA A 506 -29.17 -4.36 -12.99
C ALA A 506 -29.59 -3.18 -13.88
N SER A 507 -29.86 -2.00 -13.30
CA SER A 507 -30.26 -0.81 -14.05
C SER A 507 -29.11 -0.06 -14.71
N ARG A 508 -27.86 -0.33 -14.32
CA ARG A 508 -26.67 0.39 -14.79
C ARG A 508 -25.64 -0.50 -15.50
N LEU A 509 -26.04 -1.68 -15.98
CA LEU A 509 -25.13 -2.59 -16.65
C LEU A 509 -24.36 -1.95 -17.82
N PRO A 510 -24.99 -1.16 -18.72
CA PRO A 510 -24.29 -0.49 -19.81
C PRO A 510 -23.25 0.52 -19.32
N GLU A 511 -23.58 1.31 -18.29
CA GLU A 511 -22.69 2.32 -17.72
C GLU A 511 -21.53 1.67 -16.97
N ILE A 512 -21.78 0.59 -16.23
CA ILE A 512 -20.75 -0.21 -15.57
C ILE A 512 -19.81 -0.77 -16.63
N LEU A 513 -20.34 -1.40 -17.69
CA LEU A 513 -19.54 -1.95 -18.78
C LEU A 513 -18.68 -0.87 -19.46
N THR A 514 -19.26 0.30 -19.74
CA THR A 514 -18.54 1.44 -20.33
C THR A 514 -17.47 1.98 -19.39
N ALA A 515 -17.69 1.95 -18.07
CA ALA A 515 -16.71 2.42 -17.09
C ALA A 515 -15.52 1.47 -16.98
N VAL A 516 -15.76 0.15 -16.99
CA VAL A 516 -14.71 -0.88 -16.78
C VAL A 516 -13.97 -1.25 -18.07
N SER A 517 -14.53 -0.94 -19.24
CA SER A 517 -13.89 -1.14 -20.55
C SER A 517 -12.97 0.01 -20.98
N LYS A 518 -12.91 1.11 -20.21
CA LYS A 518 -12.00 2.24 -20.48
C LYS A 518 -10.57 1.91 -20.08
N GLY A 519 -9.75 1.47 -21.02
CA GLY A 519 -8.34 1.16 -20.86
C GLY A 519 -7.97 0.02 -21.78
#